data_AF-A0A2V3HHW1-F1
#
_entry.id   AF-A0A2V3HHW1-F1
#
_cell.length_a   1.000
_cell.length_b   1.000
_cell.length_c   1.000
_cell.angle_alpha   90.00
_cell.angle_beta   90.00
_cell.angle_gamma   90.00
#
_symmetry.space_group_name_H-M   'P 1'
#
loop_
_entity.id
_entity.type
_entity.pdbx_description
1 polymer ?
#
loop_
_entity_poly.entity_id
_entity_poly.type
_entity_poly.pdbx_seq_one_letter_code
_entity_poly.pdbx_strand_id
1 'polypeptide(L)'
;ILPGYAEEETKDHRFCVGVRRRGRDAASWVGADSIIHNGGHPNLLKALSDDFEVAEGIRKQIADTQAVGGIGFCFALDDDIPVRSSGVTMLPNLERVGGFVIPTFSDPSLAPEGKHLMITHQFVPDPSVKSEIGKGREDLYEAIPWLADHGEEICVHTYHRNWPCNRAPQGAELPMDIGVEGIRLVGDGVKGHGWMMVEGIAANLHQAVDEISAGMRA
;
A
#
# COMPACT_ATOMS: atom_id res chain seq x y z
N ILE A 1 20.72 -1.20 -7.18
CA ILE A 1 20.78 -2.60 -7.64
C ILE A 1 21.61 -2.55 -8.90
N LEU A 2 22.84 -3.03 -8.79
CA LEU A 2 23.82 -3.09 -9.87
C LEU A 2 24.05 -4.57 -10.23
N PRO A 3 24.73 -4.87 -11.34
CA PRO A 3 25.29 -6.20 -11.57
C PRO A 3 26.18 -6.62 -10.40
N GLY A 4 26.18 -7.90 -10.04
CA GLY A 4 26.95 -8.38 -8.87
C GLY A 4 28.44 -8.14 -8.98
N TYR A 5 29.00 -8.10 -10.19
CA TYR A 5 30.41 -7.76 -10.43
C TYR A 5 30.75 -6.27 -10.23
N ALA A 6 29.77 -5.41 -9.89
CA ALA A 6 30.03 -3.97 -9.70
C ALA A 6 30.89 -3.67 -8.47
N GLU A 7 30.89 -4.55 -7.46
CA GLU A 7 31.70 -4.45 -6.25
C GLU A 7 32.40 -5.79 -6.01
N GLU A 8 33.67 -5.74 -5.59
CA GLU A 8 34.50 -6.95 -5.41
C GLU A 8 33.89 -7.94 -4.39
N GLU A 9 33.22 -7.39 -3.37
CA GLU A 9 32.56 -8.12 -2.28
C GLU A 9 31.31 -8.87 -2.72
N THR A 10 30.75 -8.53 -3.89
CA THR A 10 29.50 -9.10 -4.42
C THR A 10 29.67 -9.84 -5.74
N LYS A 11 30.91 -9.98 -6.23
CA LYS A 11 31.22 -10.48 -7.59
C LYS A 11 30.73 -11.90 -7.90
N ASP A 12 30.57 -12.72 -6.88
CA ASP A 12 30.10 -14.11 -7.00
C ASP A 12 28.56 -14.21 -7.00
N HIS A 13 27.86 -13.07 -6.98
CA HIS A 13 26.40 -12.99 -7.02
C HIS A 13 25.89 -12.36 -8.31
N ARG A 14 24.59 -12.53 -8.59
CA ARG A 14 23.91 -11.88 -9.72
C ARG A 14 23.75 -10.37 -9.53
N PHE A 15 23.45 -9.94 -8.30
CA PHE A 15 23.12 -8.56 -7.98
C PHE A 15 24.01 -8.02 -6.86
N CYS A 16 24.36 -6.74 -6.99
CA CYS A 16 24.92 -5.93 -5.93
C CYS A 16 23.84 -4.95 -5.43
N VAL A 17 23.38 -5.13 -4.19
CA VAL A 17 22.28 -4.37 -3.58
C VAL A 17 22.83 -3.41 -2.54
N GLY A 18 22.74 -2.11 -2.83
CA GLY A 18 23.13 -1.06 -1.89
C GLY A 18 22.08 -0.81 -0.83
N VAL A 19 22.42 -1.04 0.43
CA VAL A 19 21.58 -0.72 1.59
C VAL A 19 22.13 0.54 2.25
N ARG A 20 21.31 1.58 2.34
CA ARG A 20 21.70 2.86 2.97
C ARG A 20 20.72 3.28 4.04
N ARG A 21 21.23 3.45 5.27
CA ARG A 21 20.50 4.13 6.33
C ARG A 21 20.49 5.64 6.04
N ARG A 22 19.30 6.24 6.09
CA ARG A 22 19.16 7.71 5.96
C ARG A 22 20.06 8.43 6.96
N GLY A 23 20.87 9.38 6.47
CA GLY A 23 21.84 10.13 7.28
C GLY A 23 23.24 9.50 7.38
N ARG A 24 23.54 8.44 6.63
CA ARG A 24 24.91 7.94 6.41
C ARG A 24 25.30 8.11 4.94
N ASP A 25 26.56 8.47 4.71
CA ASP A 25 27.06 8.75 3.36
C ASP A 25 27.36 7.48 2.57
N ALA A 26 27.93 6.45 3.22
CA ALA A 26 28.25 5.18 2.57
C ALA A 26 27.07 4.19 2.59
N ALA A 27 26.81 3.54 1.46
CA ALA A 27 25.99 2.34 1.39
C ALA A 27 26.80 1.12 1.85
N SER A 28 26.15 0.15 2.48
CA SER A 28 26.67 -1.21 2.61
C SER A 28 26.17 -2.05 1.45
N TRP A 29 27.06 -2.78 0.80
CA TRP A 29 26.73 -3.63 -0.34
C TRP A 29 26.39 -5.05 0.13
N VAL A 30 25.36 -5.62 -0.46
CA VAL A 30 24.91 -6.99 -0.20
C VAL A 30 24.80 -7.71 -1.54
N GLY A 31 25.53 -8.82 -1.68
CA GLY A 31 25.40 -9.72 -2.81
C GLY A 31 24.10 -10.52 -2.73
N ALA A 32 23.40 -10.66 -3.85
CA ALA A 32 22.17 -11.46 -3.93
C ALA A 32 22.04 -12.14 -5.29
N ASP A 33 21.58 -13.39 -5.30
CA ASP A 33 21.29 -14.11 -6.53
C ASP A 33 19.84 -13.93 -7.00
N SER A 34 18.99 -13.45 -6.09
CA SER A 34 17.57 -13.22 -6.32
C SER A 34 17.03 -12.13 -5.40
N ILE A 35 16.02 -11.39 -5.88
CA ILE A 35 15.40 -10.25 -5.20
C ILE A 35 13.89 -10.38 -5.27
N ILE A 36 13.24 -10.43 -4.10
CA ILE A 36 11.81 -10.17 -3.96
C ILE A 36 11.64 -8.71 -3.54
N HIS A 37 11.05 -7.88 -4.41
CA HIS A 37 10.93 -6.44 -4.20
C HIS A 37 9.51 -6.02 -3.82
N ASN A 38 9.33 -5.56 -2.58
CA ASN A 38 8.03 -5.07 -2.06
C ASN A 38 7.93 -3.52 -2.01
N GLY A 39 8.80 -2.81 -2.75
CA GLY A 39 8.77 -1.34 -2.80
C GLY A 39 7.85 -0.77 -3.90
N GLY A 40 7.33 -1.64 -4.78
CA GLY A 40 6.57 -1.27 -5.97
C GLY A 40 7.43 -0.81 -7.16
N HIS A 41 6.86 -0.86 -8.36
CA HIS A 41 7.60 -0.68 -9.61
C HIS A 41 8.35 0.65 -9.72
N PRO A 42 7.78 1.82 -9.40
CA PRO A 42 8.52 3.08 -9.54
C PRO A 42 9.78 3.12 -8.66
N ASN A 43 9.73 2.52 -7.47
CA ASN A 43 10.88 2.46 -6.57
C ASN A 43 11.92 1.45 -7.04
N LEU A 44 11.49 0.30 -7.58
CA LEU A 44 12.41 -0.67 -8.19
C LEU A 44 13.13 -0.05 -9.38
N LEU A 45 12.40 0.52 -10.33
CA LEU A 45 12.99 1.13 -11.53
C LEU A 45 13.97 2.26 -11.19
N LYS A 46 13.70 3.03 -10.14
CA LYS A 46 14.62 4.06 -9.66
C LYS A 46 15.89 3.48 -9.02
N ALA A 47 15.80 2.28 -8.42
CA ALA A 47 16.91 1.62 -7.74
C ALA A 47 17.72 0.70 -8.66
N LEU A 48 17.17 0.30 -9.81
CA LEU A 48 17.77 -0.60 -10.78
C LEU A 48 18.75 0.15 -11.69
N SER A 49 19.94 -0.39 -11.93
CA SER A 49 20.88 0.20 -12.89
C SER A 49 20.41 0.00 -14.33
N ASP A 50 20.92 0.83 -15.23
CA ASP A 50 20.63 0.75 -16.66
C ASP A 50 21.25 -0.50 -17.33
N ASP A 51 22.11 -1.25 -16.63
CA ASP A 51 22.62 -2.55 -17.10
C ASP A 51 21.52 -3.63 -17.16
N PHE A 52 20.39 -3.41 -16.46
CA PHE A 52 19.23 -4.30 -16.51
C PHE A 52 18.15 -3.70 -17.39
N GLU A 53 17.94 -4.33 -18.55
CA GLU A 53 16.91 -3.91 -19.47
C GLU A 53 15.52 -4.30 -18.97
N VAL A 54 14.58 -3.35 -19.07
CA VAL A 54 13.15 -3.56 -18.80
C VAL A 54 12.40 -3.10 -20.04
N ALA A 55 11.56 -3.98 -20.58
CA ALA A 55 10.84 -3.73 -21.82
C ALA A 55 10.04 -2.42 -21.78
N GLU A 56 10.08 -1.67 -22.89
CA GLU A 56 9.40 -0.36 -23.00
C GLU A 56 7.91 -0.46 -22.71
N GLY A 57 7.24 -1.53 -23.13
CA GLY A 57 5.83 -1.77 -22.83
C GLY A 57 5.53 -1.84 -21.33
N ILE A 58 6.40 -2.48 -20.54
CA ILE A 58 6.27 -2.55 -19.07
C ILE A 58 6.51 -1.17 -18.46
N ARG A 59 7.55 -0.46 -18.91
CA ARG A 59 7.83 0.92 -18.44
C ARG A 59 6.65 1.85 -18.73
N LYS A 60 6.04 1.73 -19.90
CA LYS A 60 4.84 2.50 -20.28
C LYS A 60 3.65 2.15 -19.39
N GLN A 61 3.37 0.86 -19.18
CA GLN A 61 2.29 0.43 -18.28
C GLN A 61 2.46 1.01 -16.86
N ILE A 62 3.69 0.98 -16.32
CA ILE A 62 4.01 1.55 -15.01
C ILE A 62 3.79 3.06 -14.98
N ALA A 63 4.21 3.77 -16.04
CA ALA A 63 4.05 5.23 -16.14
C ALA A 63 2.58 5.65 -16.26
N ASP A 64 1.77 4.86 -16.96
CA ASP A 64 0.34 5.12 -17.15
C ASP A 64 -0.51 4.71 -15.93
N THR A 65 0.06 3.95 -14.98
CA THR A 65 -0.66 3.49 -13.79
C THR A 65 -0.66 4.54 -12.68
N GLN A 66 -1.86 4.98 -12.30
CA GLN A 66 -2.06 5.92 -11.20
C GLN A 66 -2.28 5.19 -9.88
N ALA A 67 -1.45 5.47 -8.88
CA ALA A 67 -1.66 4.97 -7.53
C ALA A 67 -2.97 5.52 -6.92
N VAL A 68 -3.63 4.68 -6.13
CA VAL A 68 -4.92 5.02 -5.50
C VAL A 68 -4.68 5.71 -4.17
N GLY A 69 -5.11 6.97 -4.07
CA GLY A 69 -5.10 7.72 -2.83
C GLY A 69 -6.32 7.42 -1.95
N GLY A 70 -6.22 7.75 -0.68
CA GLY A 70 -7.33 7.62 0.26
C GLY A 70 -7.14 8.49 1.48
N ILE A 71 -8.24 8.78 2.16
CA ILE A 71 -8.24 9.47 3.45
C ILE A 71 -9.06 8.63 4.43
N GLY A 72 -8.64 8.59 5.69
CA GLY A 72 -9.40 7.98 6.77
C GLY A 72 -9.48 8.92 7.96
N PHE A 73 -10.67 9.07 8.53
CA PHE A 73 -10.90 9.79 9.77
C PHE A 73 -10.98 8.78 10.91
N CYS A 74 -10.31 9.09 12.01
CA CYS A 74 -10.41 8.33 13.24
C CYS A 74 -11.21 9.14 14.25
N PHE A 75 -12.23 8.53 14.83
CA PHE A 75 -13.02 9.12 15.91
C PHE A 75 -12.92 8.28 17.17
N ALA A 76 -12.78 8.96 18.31
CA ALA A 76 -13.05 8.37 19.61
C ALA A 76 -14.54 8.51 19.90
N LEU A 77 -15.25 7.39 19.95
CA LEU A 77 -16.65 7.32 20.31
C LEU A 77 -16.80 7.04 21.81
N ASP A 78 -17.84 7.57 22.44
CA ASP A 78 -18.29 7.06 23.74
C ASP A 78 -19.02 5.71 23.61
N ASP A 79 -19.40 5.11 24.74
CA ASP A 79 -20.07 3.80 24.74
C ASP A 79 -21.57 3.88 24.39
N ASP A 80 -22.18 5.05 24.32
CA ASP A 80 -23.63 5.22 24.06
C ASP A 80 -23.94 5.42 22.57
N ILE A 81 -23.35 4.59 21.71
CA ILE A 81 -23.55 4.66 20.26
C ILE A 81 -24.57 3.62 19.75
N PRO A 82 -25.39 3.97 18.74
CA PRO A 82 -26.42 3.07 18.22
C PRO A 82 -25.86 1.92 17.37
N VAL A 83 -24.67 2.09 16.78
CA VAL A 83 -24.02 1.06 15.95
C VAL A 83 -23.04 0.27 16.80
N ARG A 84 -23.44 -0.94 17.20
CA ARG A 84 -22.64 -1.83 18.07
C ARG A 84 -22.13 -3.08 17.35
N SER A 85 -21.35 -2.90 16.28
CA SER A 85 -20.76 -4.01 15.54
C SER A 85 -19.40 -3.64 14.94
N SER A 86 -18.58 -4.63 14.65
CA SER A 86 -17.26 -4.47 14.03
C SER A 86 -17.25 -4.63 12.50
N GLY A 87 -18.41 -4.94 11.90
CA GLY A 87 -18.55 -5.05 10.45
C GLY A 87 -18.35 -3.71 9.75
N VAL A 88 -18.14 -3.76 8.42
CA VAL A 88 -18.11 -2.55 7.59
C VAL A 88 -19.52 -2.00 7.46
N THR A 89 -19.72 -0.75 7.89
CA THR A 89 -20.93 0.01 7.61
C THR A 89 -20.72 0.83 6.36
N MET A 90 -21.41 0.47 5.29
CA MET A 90 -21.34 1.19 4.01
C MET A 90 -22.22 2.44 4.06
N LEU A 91 -21.72 3.54 3.50
CA LEU A 91 -22.45 4.80 3.36
C LEU A 91 -22.65 5.10 1.86
N PRO A 92 -23.64 4.47 1.20
CA PRO A 92 -23.88 4.70 -0.22
C PRO A 92 -24.43 6.12 -0.45
N ASN A 93 -24.30 6.60 -1.69
CA ASN A 93 -24.80 7.90 -2.15
C ASN A 93 -24.10 9.13 -1.56
N LEU A 94 -22.92 8.95 -0.95
CA LEU A 94 -22.06 10.06 -0.57
C LEU A 94 -21.06 10.41 -1.67
N GLU A 95 -20.52 11.61 -1.59
CA GLU A 95 -19.60 12.14 -2.60
C GLU A 95 -18.18 11.57 -2.48
N ARG A 96 -17.73 11.23 -1.27
CA ARG A 96 -16.35 10.80 -0.99
C ARG A 96 -16.28 9.56 -0.12
N VAL A 97 -17.02 9.56 0.98
CA VAL A 97 -16.90 8.55 2.02
C VAL A 97 -17.59 7.26 1.60
N GLY A 98 -16.87 6.14 1.62
CA GLY A 98 -17.44 4.83 1.28
C GLY A 98 -18.08 4.12 2.48
N GLY A 99 -17.60 4.41 3.69
CA GLY A 99 -18.08 3.78 4.92
C GLY A 99 -17.09 3.87 6.07
N PHE A 100 -17.41 3.12 7.13
CA PHE A 100 -16.60 3.05 8.35
C PHE A 100 -16.64 1.67 9.01
N VAL A 101 -15.71 1.45 9.94
CA VAL A 101 -15.64 0.28 10.83
C VAL A 101 -15.45 0.75 12.26
N ILE A 102 -15.88 -0.07 13.22
CA ILE A 102 -15.65 0.13 14.66
C ILE A 102 -14.94 -1.11 15.22
N PRO A 103 -13.63 -1.27 14.97
CA PRO A 103 -12.91 -2.51 15.27
C PRO A 103 -12.85 -2.86 16.76
N THR A 104 -13.08 -1.90 17.66
CA THR A 104 -13.13 -2.14 19.12
C THR A 104 -14.19 -3.18 19.53
N PHE A 105 -15.25 -3.36 18.73
CA PHE A 105 -16.23 -4.42 18.99
C PHE A 105 -15.72 -5.83 18.67
N SER A 106 -14.64 -5.98 17.89
CA SER A 106 -13.91 -7.24 17.74
C SER A 106 -12.73 -7.35 18.69
N ASP A 107 -12.01 -6.25 18.91
CA ASP A 107 -10.84 -6.19 19.79
C ASP A 107 -10.90 -4.95 20.70
N PRO A 108 -11.41 -5.09 21.93
CA PRO A 108 -11.54 -3.99 22.88
C PRO A 108 -10.21 -3.33 23.26
N SER A 109 -9.05 -3.97 23.03
CA SER A 109 -7.74 -3.40 23.37
C SER A 109 -7.35 -2.20 22.49
N LEU A 110 -8.06 -1.99 21.39
CA LEU A 110 -7.83 -0.90 20.45
C LEU A 110 -8.31 0.48 20.95
N ALA A 111 -9.05 0.53 22.07
CA ALA A 111 -9.50 1.77 22.69
C ALA A 111 -9.45 1.68 24.23
N PRO A 112 -9.39 2.83 24.93
CA PRO A 112 -9.57 2.87 26.39
C PRO A 112 -10.94 2.31 26.83
N GLU A 113 -11.05 1.92 28.10
CA GLU A 113 -12.31 1.48 28.69
C GLU A 113 -13.41 2.54 28.54
N GLY A 114 -14.61 2.13 28.13
CA GLY A 114 -15.75 3.02 27.88
C GLY A 114 -15.65 3.86 26.60
N LYS A 115 -14.69 3.56 25.70
CA LYS A 115 -14.52 4.22 24.41
C LYS A 115 -14.47 3.21 23.27
N HIS A 116 -14.81 3.66 22.06
CA HIS A 116 -14.65 2.88 20.84
C HIS A 116 -13.90 3.68 19.78
N LEU A 117 -13.08 2.99 18.99
CA LEU A 117 -12.39 3.57 17.83
C LEU A 117 -13.25 3.37 16.59
N MET A 118 -13.67 4.46 15.94
CA MET A 118 -14.23 4.42 14.59
C MET A 118 -13.20 4.85 13.56
N ILE A 119 -13.07 4.10 12.47
CA ILE A 119 -12.18 4.40 11.35
C ILE A 119 -13.02 4.47 10.08
N THR A 120 -12.94 5.59 9.37
CA THR A 120 -13.64 5.80 8.10
C THR A 120 -12.69 5.64 6.91
N HIS A 121 -13.25 5.45 5.72
CA HIS A 121 -12.48 5.49 4.49
C HIS A 121 -13.21 6.29 3.41
N GLN A 122 -12.46 7.16 2.73
CA GLN A 122 -12.92 7.86 1.55
C GLN A 122 -11.92 7.71 0.39
N PHE A 123 -12.44 7.65 -0.82
CA PHE A 123 -11.63 7.72 -2.03
C PHE A 123 -11.21 9.17 -2.30
N VAL A 124 -10.06 9.34 -2.95
CA VAL A 124 -9.50 10.66 -3.27
C VAL A 124 -9.30 10.79 -4.79
N PRO A 125 -10.19 11.49 -5.52
CA PRO A 125 -10.08 11.67 -6.96
C PRO A 125 -8.94 12.63 -7.35
N ASP A 126 -8.63 13.60 -6.49
CA ASP A 126 -7.76 14.72 -6.80
C ASP A 126 -6.63 14.85 -5.76
N PRO A 127 -5.40 15.21 -6.16
CA PRO A 127 -4.27 15.36 -5.24
C PRO A 127 -4.41 16.51 -4.21
N SER A 128 -5.46 17.34 -4.25
CA SER A 128 -5.74 18.42 -3.29
C SER A 128 -6.31 17.90 -1.95
N VAL A 129 -5.49 17.14 -1.24
CA VAL A 129 -5.81 16.49 0.05
C VAL A 129 -6.60 17.38 1.01
N LYS A 130 -6.25 18.67 1.16
CA LYS A 130 -6.95 19.57 2.09
C LYS A 130 -8.42 19.79 1.76
N SER A 131 -8.76 19.98 0.48
CA SER A 131 -10.16 20.18 0.07
C SER A 131 -10.96 18.89 0.27
N GLU A 132 -10.34 17.75 -0.02
CA GLU A 132 -10.97 16.43 0.10
C GLU A 132 -11.20 16.01 1.57
N ILE A 133 -10.35 16.46 2.50
CA ILE A 133 -10.62 16.33 3.94
C ILE A 133 -11.86 17.13 4.35
N GLY A 134 -12.07 18.32 3.80
CA GLY A 134 -13.27 19.13 4.09
C GLY A 134 -14.55 18.40 3.68
N LYS A 135 -14.61 17.97 2.43
CA LYS A 135 -15.76 17.25 1.85
C LYS A 135 -16.06 15.94 2.58
N GLY A 136 -15.02 15.17 2.91
CA GLY A 136 -15.18 13.94 3.68
C GLY A 136 -15.77 14.15 5.07
N ARG A 137 -15.39 15.26 5.72
CA ARG A 137 -15.94 15.61 7.02
C ARG A 137 -17.40 16.04 6.91
N GLU A 138 -17.75 16.83 5.90
CA GLU A 138 -19.13 17.20 5.60
C GLU A 138 -20.01 15.95 5.36
N ASP A 139 -19.55 15.05 4.47
CA ASP A 139 -20.19 13.75 4.20
C ASP A 139 -20.48 12.97 5.50
N LEU A 140 -19.50 12.87 6.40
CA LEU A 140 -19.63 12.10 7.64
C LEU A 140 -20.65 12.70 8.62
N TYR A 141 -20.59 14.02 8.85
CA TYR A 141 -21.51 14.67 9.78
C TYR A 141 -22.93 14.79 9.22
N GLU A 142 -23.10 14.81 7.89
CA GLU A 142 -24.42 14.72 7.26
C GLU A 142 -24.99 13.30 7.33
N ALA A 143 -24.17 12.28 7.06
CA ALA A 143 -24.63 10.90 6.95
C ALA A 143 -24.77 10.16 8.28
N ILE A 144 -24.08 10.60 9.34
CA ILE A 144 -24.06 9.93 10.64
C ILE A 144 -24.61 10.88 11.72
N PRO A 145 -25.95 10.89 11.97
CA PRO A 145 -26.59 11.90 12.83
C PRO A 145 -26.07 11.95 14.27
N TRP A 146 -25.64 10.81 14.80
CA TRP A 146 -25.14 10.67 16.18
C TRP A 146 -23.65 11.00 16.31
N LEU A 147 -22.93 11.22 15.21
CA LEU A 147 -21.47 11.43 15.25
C LEU A 147 -21.09 12.71 15.99
N ALA A 148 -21.89 13.76 15.86
CA ALA A 148 -21.64 15.05 16.52
C ALA A 148 -21.76 14.97 18.04
N ASP A 149 -22.67 14.14 18.54
CA ASP A 149 -22.95 14.02 19.97
C ASP A 149 -22.01 13.02 20.66
N HIS A 150 -21.58 11.98 19.94
CA HIS A 150 -20.85 10.85 20.53
C HIS A 150 -19.39 10.71 20.05
N GLY A 151 -19.00 11.43 18.99
CA GLY A 151 -17.71 11.26 18.34
C GLY A 151 -16.80 12.48 18.44
N GLU A 152 -15.57 12.25 18.89
CA GLU A 152 -14.47 13.21 18.84
C GLU A 152 -13.51 12.83 17.70
N GLU A 153 -13.30 13.70 16.71
CA GLU A 153 -12.28 13.49 15.67
C GLU A 153 -10.89 13.58 16.31
N ILE A 154 -10.17 12.46 16.35
CA ILE A 154 -8.84 12.38 16.97
C ILE A 154 -7.70 12.42 15.94
N CYS A 155 -7.97 12.00 14.70
CA CYS A 155 -6.95 11.98 13.66
C CYS A 155 -7.54 11.94 12.24
N VAL A 156 -6.79 12.49 11.28
CA VAL A 156 -7.03 12.32 9.85
C VAL A 156 -5.77 11.77 9.20
N HIS A 157 -5.87 10.59 8.60
CA HIS A 157 -4.79 9.96 7.85
C HIS A 157 -4.99 10.18 6.35
N THR A 158 -3.89 10.48 5.65
CA THR A 158 -3.90 10.68 4.21
C THR A 158 -2.88 9.71 3.59
N TYR A 159 -3.31 9.01 2.55
CA TYR A 159 -2.51 8.04 1.80
C TYR A 159 -2.41 8.54 0.36
N HIS A 160 -1.22 8.92 -0.08
CA HIS A 160 -1.00 9.47 -1.42
C HIS A 160 0.47 9.40 -1.85
N ARG A 161 0.72 9.63 -3.14
CA ARG A 161 2.07 9.66 -3.75
C ARG A 161 2.82 8.36 -3.49
N ASN A 162 3.95 8.43 -2.76
CA ASN A 162 4.82 7.30 -2.47
C ASN A 162 4.31 6.41 -1.32
N TRP A 163 3.22 6.80 -0.66
CA TRP A 163 2.54 6.01 0.37
C TRP A 163 1.02 5.98 0.12
N PRO A 164 0.58 5.40 -1.02
CA PRO A 164 -0.83 5.35 -1.41
C PRO A 164 -1.59 4.24 -0.64
N CYS A 165 -2.91 4.16 -0.85
CA CYS A 165 -3.69 3.00 -0.40
C CYS A 165 -3.33 1.75 -1.21
N ASN A 166 -3.21 1.90 -2.53
CA ASN A 166 -2.69 0.87 -3.42
C ASN A 166 -1.79 1.51 -4.49
N ARG A 167 -0.63 0.91 -4.76
CA ARG A 167 0.24 1.36 -5.86
C ARG A 167 -0.34 1.13 -7.26
N ALA A 168 -1.22 0.15 -7.43
CA ALA A 168 -1.97 -0.07 -8.67
C ALA A 168 -3.49 -0.17 -8.36
N PRO A 169 -4.36 0.41 -9.20
CA PRO A 169 -5.81 0.27 -9.05
C PRO A 169 -6.25 -1.20 -9.07
N GLN A 170 -7.36 -1.48 -8.39
CA GLN A 170 -7.98 -2.80 -8.43
C GLN A 170 -8.44 -3.09 -9.87
N GLY A 171 -8.06 -4.25 -10.40
CA GLY A 171 -8.34 -4.66 -11.78
C GLY A 171 -7.36 -4.11 -12.83
N ALA A 172 -6.35 -3.32 -12.42
CA ALA A 172 -5.30 -2.78 -13.28
C ALA A 172 -3.91 -3.11 -12.72
N GLU A 173 -3.75 -4.34 -12.24
CA GLU A 173 -2.52 -4.78 -11.57
C GLU A 173 -1.31 -4.72 -12.52
N LEU A 174 -0.16 -4.33 -11.96
CA LEU A 174 1.11 -4.29 -12.67
C LEU A 174 1.78 -5.67 -12.66
N PRO A 175 2.66 -5.97 -13.62
CA PRO A 175 3.25 -7.30 -13.74
C PRO A 175 4.21 -7.61 -12.60
N MET A 176 4.20 -8.87 -12.14
CA MET A 176 5.14 -9.38 -11.14
C MET A 176 6.57 -9.46 -11.68
N ASP A 177 6.69 -9.90 -12.94
CA ASP A 177 7.94 -10.03 -13.67
C ASP A 177 8.13 -8.81 -14.58
N ILE A 178 9.27 -8.13 -14.42
CA ILE A 178 9.65 -6.98 -15.26
C ILE A 178 10.63 -7.35 -16.38
N GLY A 179 10.90 -8.64 -16.56
CA GLY A 179 11.85 -9.17 -17.54
C GLY A 179 13.29 -9.25 -17.04
N VAL A 180 13.54 -8.94 -15.77
CA VAL A 180 14.88 -9.07 -15.15
C VAL A 180 14.93 -10.39 -14.38
N GLU A 181 15.68 -11.35 -14.94
CA GLU A 181 15.85 -12.67 -14.35
C GLU A 181 16.41 -12.57 -12.92
N GLY A 182 15.76 -13.25 -11.97
CA GLY A 182 16.11 -13.18 -10.55
C GLY A 182 15.43 -12.05 -9.78
N ILE A 183 14.57 -11.22 -10.40
CA ILE A 183 13.78 -10.20 -9.70
C ILE A 183 12.29 -10.50 -9.83
N ARG A 184 11.56 -10.47 -8.71
CA ARG A 184 10.08 -10.52 -8.67
C ARG A 184 9.54 -9.43 -7.77
N LEU A 185 8.46 -8.77 -8.20
CA LEU A 185 7.77 -7.79 -7.38
C LEU A 185 6.61 -8.42 -6.61
N VAL A 186 6.41 -7.96 -5.38
CA VAL A 186 5.24 -8.31 -4.57
C VAL A 186 4.62 -7.04 -4.01
N GLY A 187 3.44 -7.18 -3.40
CA GLY A 187 2.75 -6.06 -2.75
C GLY A 187 1.53 -5.57 -3.53
N ASP A 188 1.01 -4.42 -3.10
CA ASP A 188 -0.25 -3.83 -3.54
C ASP A 188 -0.28 -3.38 -5.02
N GLY A 189 0.88 -3.27 -5.67
CA GLY A 189 0.99 -3.04 -7.11
C GLY A 189 0.80 -4.30 -7.95
N VAL A 190 0.99 -5.49 -7.36
CA VAL A 190 1.06 -6.80 -8.04
C VAL A 190 0.05 -7.77 -7.42
N LYS A 191 -1.16 -7.29 -7.14
CA LYS A 191 -2.20 -8.11 -6.52
C LYS A 191 -2.62 -9.24 -7.45
N GLY A 192 -3.09 -10.35 -6.88
CA GLY A 192 -3.85 -11.35 -7.63
C GLY A 192 -5.14 -10.73 -8.17
N HIS A 193 -5.39 -10.90 -9.47
CA HIS A 193 -6.57 -10.33 -10.11
C HIS A 193 -7.86 -10.81 -9.45
N GLY A 194 -8.80 -9.90 -9.21
CA GLY A 194 -10.08 -10.18 -8.53
C GLY A 194 -10.02 -10.25 -7.00
N TRP A 195 -8.84 -10.22 -6.38
CA TRP A 195 -8.67 -10.23 -4.94
C TRP A 195 -8.44 -8.83 -4.37
N MET A 196 -9.12 -8.52 -3.27
CA MET A 196 -9.10 -7.17 -2.67
C MET A 196 -7.92 -6.97 -1.74
N MET A 197 -7.29 -5.80 -1.81
CA MET A 197 -6.34 -5.29 -0.82
C MET A 197 -5.27 -6.34 -0.44
N VAL A 198 -5.15 -6.66 0.86
CA VAL A 198 -4.14 -7.57 1.39
C VAL A 198 -4.33 -9.02 0.94
N GLU A 199 -5.56 -9.45 0.67
CA GLU A 199 -5.81 -10.77 0.11
C GLU A 199 -5.25 -10.87 -1.31
N GLY A 200 -5.34 -9.78 -2.08
CA GLY A 200 -4.70 -9.70 -3.39
C GLY A 200 -3.18 -9.75 -3.31
N ILE A 201 -2.59 -9.11 -2.28
CA ILE A 201 -1.15 -9.23 -2.03
C ILE A 201 -0.79 -10.70 -1.76
N ALA A 202 -1.50 -11.33 -0.81
CA ALA A 202 -1.24 -12.70 -0.40
C ALA A 202 -1.41 -13.70 -1.55
N ALA A 203 -2.44 -13.52 -2.37
CA ALA A 203 -2.75 -14.39 -3.50
C ALA A 203 -1.59 -14.53 -4.49
N ASN A 204 -0.73 -13.52 -4.64
CA ASN A 204 0.38 -13.56 -5.60
C ASN A 204 1.75 -13.92 -4.97
N LEU A 205 1.86 -13.97 -3.63
CA LEU A 205 3.15 -14.21 -2.96
C LEU A 205 3.77 -15.56 -3.30
N HIS A 206 2.95 -16.62 -3.33
CA HIS A 206 3.43 -17.98 -3.59
C HIS A 206 4.08 -18.08 -4.98
N GLN A 207 3.46 -17.48 -6.00
CA GLN A 207 3.99 -17.47 -7.37
C GLN A 207 5.36 -16.78 -7.43
N ALA A 208 5.52 -15.63 -6.77
CA ALA A 208 6.81 -14.94 -6.71
C ALA A 208 7.91 -15.79 -6.08
N VAL A 209 7.59 -16.49 -4.99
CA VAL A 209 8.53 -17.37 -4.28
C VAL A 209 8.88 -18.61 -5.10
N ASP A 210 7.89 -19.21 -5.76
CA ASP A 210 8.08 -20.42 -6.56
C ASP A 210 8.95 -20.13 -7.79
N GLU A 211 8.72 -19.02 -8.49
CA GLU A 211 9.53 -18.61 -9.65
C GLU A 211 10.99 -18.32 -9.27
N ILE A 212 11.22 -17.60 -8.16
CA ILE A 212 12.59 -17.39 -7.65
C ILE A 212 13.24 -18.70 -7.24
N SER A 213 12.52 -19.56 -6.51
CA SER A 213 13.04 -20.83 -6.02
C SER A 213 13.39 -21.79 -7.16
N ALA A 214 12.60 -21.79 -8.24
CA ALA A 214 12.89 -22.57 -9.44
C ALA A 214 14.17 -22.07 -10.15
N GLY A 215 14.34 -20.75 -10.26
CA GLY A 215 15.53 -20.14 -10.85
C GLY A 215 16.82 -20.40 -10.06
N MET A 216 16.74 -20.61 -8.75
CA MET A 216 17.90 -20.97 -7.91
C MET A 216 18.33 -22.45 -8.03
N ARG A 217 17.47 -23.32 -8.57
CA ARG A 217 17.73 -24.77 -8.73
C ARG A 217 18.25 -25.15 -10.11
N ALA A 218 18.13 -24.25 -11.08
CA ALA A 218 18.58 -24.42 -12.46
C ALA A 218 20.06 -24.02 -12.59
#